data_AF-A0AAJ0BZZ2-F1
#
_entry.id   AF-A0AAJ0BZZ2-F1
#
_cell.length_a   1.000
_cell.length_b   1.000
_cell.length_c   1.000
_cell.angle_alpha   90.00
_cell.angle_beta   90.00
_cell.angle_gamma   90.00
#
_symmetry.space_group_name_H-M   'P 1'
#
loop_
_entity.id
_entity.type
_entity.pdbx_description
1 polymer ?
#
loop_
_entity_poly.entity_id
_entity_poly.type
_entity_poly.pdbx_seq_one_letter_code
_entity_poly.pdbx_strand_id
1 'polypeptide(L)'
;MGPTEVVDDVDIEMGQEEDDDQEQKLINEEYKTWKKNSPFLYDMILSTALEWPTLTTQWFPDVKAPKDKNYLVHRVLIGTHTAEGKPNYLQIAEVEIPKTVQPNPNDYDEERGEIGGYGSKTSSGDAPAIRFNITQKIDHPGEVNKARYQPQNPDIIATLAVDGKVLIFDRTKHSLTPTGSPSPQVELIGHKSEGFGLNWSPHDEGCLVSGSEDTTVCLWDLKMLQGTGKTLKPYRRYTHHAHIVNDVQYHPFVKHFIGSVSDDLTLQIVDVREQQTSKSALTARNGHTDAINALAFNPRSEFIIATASADKTIGIWDIRNVREKIHTLVGHGDAVTSLAWHPKESSILGSGSYDRRIMFWDLSRVGEEQMPEDQEDGPPELLFMHGGHTNHLADFTWNLNDPWLVCSAAEDNLLQIWKVADSIVGQDDQDMPLDEMGQDS
;
A
#
# COMPACT_ATOMS: atom_id res chain seq x y z
N MET A 1 -19.60 -25.74 48.22
CA MET A 1 -18.29 -25.18 47.85
C MET A 1 -17.56 -26.25 47.07
N GLY A 2 -17.76 -26.27 45.75
CA GLY A 2 -16.89 -27.04 44.86
C GLY A 2 -15.57 -26.30 44.69
N PRO A 3 -14.44 -26.98 44.49
CA PRO A 3 -13.17 -26.31 44.28
C PRO A 3 -13.27 -25.54 42.96
N THR A 4 -13.02 -24.23 43.01
CA THR A 4 -12.63 -23.45 41.84
C THR A 4 -11.30 -24.02 41.36
N GLU A 5 -11.30 -24.65 40.19
CA GLU A 5 -10.08 -24.95 39.44
C GLU A 5 -9.39 -23.63 39.15
N VAL A 6 -8.29 -23.39 39.84
CA VAL A 6 -7.31 -22.39 39.45
C VAL A 6 -6.58 -23.06 38.29
N VAL A 7 -6.92 -22.68 37.06
CA VAL A 7 -6.06 -22.99 35.91
C VAL A 7 -4.82 -22.13 36.14
N ASP A 8 -3.68 -22.77 36.37
CA ASP A 8 -2.43 -22.07 36.65
C ASP A 8 -2.04 -21.24 35.42
N ASP A 9 -1.73 -19.94 35.60
CA ASP A 9 -1.34 -19.03 34.50
C ASP A 9 -0.17 -19.59 33.65
N VAL A 10 0.64 -20.47 34.24
CA VAL A 10 1.74 -21.20 33.57
C VAL A 10 1.24 -22.18 32.52
N ASP A 11 0.11 -22.86 32.74
CA ASP A 11 -0.47 -23.80 31.76
C ASP A 11 -1.09 -23.05 30.57
N ILE A 12 -1.54 -21.81 30.78
CA ILE A 12 -2.05 -20.92 29.72
C ILE A 12 -0.89 -20.39 28.88
N GLU A 13 0.19 -19.91 29.52
CA GLU A 13 1.40 -19.46 28.83
C GLU A 13 2.06 -20.59 28.02
N MET A 14 2.19 -21.80 28.57
CA MET A 14 2.71 -22.95 27.83
C MET A 14 1.82 -23.35 26.64
N GLY A 15 0.49 -23.28 26.80
CA GLY A 15 -0.44 -23.55 25.71
C GLY A 15 -0.34 -22.52 24.57
N GLN A 16 -0.15 -21.25 24.90
CA GLN A 16 0.08 -20.18 23.92
C GLN A 16 1.43 -20.35 23.20
N GLU A 17 2.50 -20.67 23.93
CA GLU A 17 3.81 -20.95 23.32
C GLU A 17 3.76 -22.14 22.36
N GLU A 18 3.02 -23.21 22.69
CA GLU A 18 2.85 -24.37 21.81
C GLU A 18 2.04 -24.08 20.54
N ASP A 19 1.02 -23.23 20.64
CA ASP A 19 0.20 -22.80 19.51
C ASP A 19 0.99 -21.86 18.58
N ASP A 20 1.73 -20.90 19.14
CA ASP A 20 2.61 -19.99 18.38
C ASP A 20 3.71 -20.77 17.63
N ASP A 21 4.29 -21.79 18.28
CA ASP A 21 5.28 -22.68 17.66
C ASP A 21 4.70 -23.48 16.48
N GLN A 22 3.43 -23.88 16.56
CA GLN A 22 2.74 -24.59 15.48
C GLN A 22 2.43 -23.66 14.32
N GLU A 23 1.89 -22.47 14.60
CA GLU A 23 1.66 -21.46 13.56
C GLU A 23 2.96 -21.10 12.84
N GLN A 24 4.03 -20.86 13.59
CA GLN A 24 5.32 -20.51 13.00
C GLN A 24 5.90 -21.64 12.13
N LYS A 25 5.64 -22.91 12.47
CA LYS A 25 6.01 -24.07 11.62
C LYS A 25 5.21 -24.06 10.32
N LEU A 26 3.90 -23.85 10.37
CA LEU A 26 3.04 -23.78 9.19
C LEU A 26 3.48 -22.64 8.26
N ILE A 27 3.72 -21.45 8.80
CA ILE A 27 4.23 -20.28 8.05
C ILE A 27 5.52 -20.63 7.31
N ASN A 28 6.45 -21.31 7.98
CA ASN A 28 7.72 -21.71 7.38
C ASN A 28 7.56 -22.78 6.28
N GLU A 29 6.58 -23.67 6.39
CA GLU A 29 6.26 -24.66 5.36
C GLU A 29 5.59 -24.04 4.14
N GLU A 30 4.64 -23.12 4.35
CA GLU A 30 4.01 -22.32 3.30
C GLU A 30 5.06 -21.50 2.54
N TYR A 31 5.93 -20.79 3.24
CA TYR A 31 6.98 -19.98 2.63
C TYR A 31 7.95 -20.81 1.79
N LYS A 32 8.33 -22.01 2.26
CA LYS A 32 9.16 -22.95 1.47
C LYS A 32 8.46 -23.40 0.19
N THR A 33 7.15 -23.59 0.24
CA THR A 33 6.33 -23.98 -0.91
C THR A 33 6.22 -22.82 -1.89
N TRP A 34 5.88 -21.61 -1.41
CA TRP A 34 5.87 -20.38 -2.21
C TRP A 34 7.22 -20.16 -2.90
N LYS A 35 8.34 -20.32 -2.19
CA LYS A 35 9.68 -20.12 -2.74
C LYS A 35 10.03 -21.10 -3.87
N LYS A 36 9.49 -22.32 -3.86
CA LYS A 36 9.65 -23.28 -4.96
C LYS A 36 8.85 -22.88 -6.19
N ASN A 37 7.68 -22.27 -5.98
CA ASN A 37 6.76 -21.88 -7.04
C ASN A 37 7.03 -20.47 -7.58
N SER A 38 7.77 -19.64 -6.85
CA SER A 38 8.00 -18.24 -7.20
C SER A 38 8.60 -18.00 -8.59
N PRO A 39 9.47 -18.87 -9.17
CA PRO A 39 9.93 -18.68 -10.55
C PRO A 39 8.82 -18.75 -11.62
N PHE A 40 7.66 -19.35 -11.31
CA PHE A 40 6.52 -19.43 -12.22
C PHE A 40 5.48 -18.32 -12.00
N LEU A 41 5.57 -17.63 -10.86
CA LEU A 41 4.57 -16.67 -10.41
C LEU A 41 5.01 -15.22 -10.61
N TYR A 42 6.31 -14.98 -10.75
CA TYR A 42 6.89 -13.64 -10.76
C TYR A 42 7.97 -13.53 -11.84
N ASP A 43 7.92 -12.43 -12.59
CA ASP A 43 9.04 -12.03 -13.46
C ASP A 43 10.18 -11.42 -12.65
N MET A 44 9.87 -10.87 -11.47
CA MET A 44 10.84 -10.23 -10.62
C MET A 44 10.47 -10.36 -9.16
N ILE A 45 11.44 -10.70 -8.30
CA ILE A 45 11.34 -10.57 -6.84
C ILE A 45 12.68 -10.13 -6.27
N LEU A 46 12.63 -9.10 -5.44
CA LEU A 46 13.70 -8.66 -4.56
C LEU A 46 13.17 -8.67 -3.13
N SER A 47 13.84 -9.41 -2.26
CA SER A 47 13.57 -9.41 -0.82
C SER A 47 14.71 -8.70 -0.09
N THR A 48 14.39 -7.71 0.72
CA THR A 48 15.34 -6.93 1.51
C THR A 48 14.90 -6.93 2.97
N ALA A 49 15.80 -7.36 3.87
CA ALA A 49 15.60 -7.17 5.30
C ALA A 49 16.04 -5.75 5.68
N LEU A 50 15.11 -4.96 6.20
CA LEU A 50 15.38 -3.63 6.72
C LEU A 50 16.01 -3.71 8.12
N GLU A 51 16.71 -2.66 8.52
CA GLU A 51 17.24 -2.52 9.89
C GLU A 51 16.11 -2.48 10.93
N TRP A 52 15.03 -1.79 10.57
CA TRP A 52 13.80 -1.63 11.34
C TRP A 52 12.60 -1.79 10.41
N PRO A 53 11.46 -2.30 10.91
CA PRO A 53 10.27 -2.43 10.11
C PRO A 53 9.75 -1.06 9.64
N THR A 54 8.94 -1.09 8.59
CA THR A 54 8.31 0.11 8.04
C THR A 54 6.81 -0.06 8.00
N LEU A 55 6.08 0.93 8.49
CA LEU A 55 4.61 0.95 8.51
C LEU A 55 4.01 1.58 7.24
N THR A 56 4.87 2.06 6.33
CA THR A 56 4.43 2.84 5.18
C THR A 56 5.32 2.56 3.98
N THR A 57 4.70 2.42 2.80
CA THR A 57 5.41 2.35 1.53
C THR A 57 4.73 3.25 0.49
N GLN A 58 5.51 3.95 -0.34
CA GLN A 58 4.99 4.66 -1.50
C GLN A 58 6.05 4.80 -2.58
N TRP A 59 5.77 4.38 -3.82
CA TRP A 59 6.64 4.70 -4.95
C TRP A 59 6.59 6.18 -5.29
N PHE A 60 7.75 6.80 -5.46
CA PHE A 60 7.83 8.10 -6.10
C PHE A 60 7.45 8.01 -7.58
N PRO A 61 6.92 9.10 -8.16
CA PRO A 61 6.47 9.09 -9.55
C PRO A 61 7.63 9.21 -10.55
N ASP A 62 8.79 9.72 -10.14
CA ASP A 62 9.95 9.86 -11.03
C ASP A 62 10.71 8.56 -11.24
N VAL A 63 11.24 8.42 -12.45
CA VAL A 63 12.14 7.33 -12.85
C VAL A 63 13.34 7.95 -13.55
N LYS A 64 14.55 7.57 -13.13
CA LYS A 64 15.77 7.96 -13.81
C LYS A 64 16.22 6.80 -14.70
N ALA A 65 16.61 7.11 -15.93
CA ALA A 65 17.25 6.16 -16.84
C ALA A 65 18.71 6.58 -17.04
N PRO A 66 19.68 6.05 -16.26
CA PRO A 66 21.08 6.38 -16.45
C PRO A 66 21.54 5.99 -17.87
N LYS A 67 22.33 6.87 -18.50
CA LYS A 67 22.91 6.62 -19.82
C LYS A 67 23.83 5.40 -19.74
N ASP A 68 23.77 4.56 -20.77
CA ASP A 68 24.62 3.36 -20.91
C ASP A 68 24.44 2.32 -19.79
N LYS A 69 23.32 2.38 -19.05
CA LYS A 69 22.91 1.38 -18.07
C LYS A 69 21.66 0.64 -18.53
N ASN A 70 21.60 -0.65 -18.22
CA ASN A 70 20.51 -1.57 -18.54
C ASN A 70 19.48 -1.68 -17.40
N TYR A 71 19.39 -0.66 -16.55
CA TYR A 71 18.40 -0.58 -15.49
C TYR A 71 17.79 0.83 -15.43
N LEU A 72 16.62 0.92 -14.81
CA LEU A 72 15.94 2.12 -14.38
C LEU A 72 16.14 2.30 -12.88
N VAL A 73 16.22 3.54 -12.41
CA VAL A 73 16.28 3.86 -10.99
C VAL A 73 14.96 4.47 -10.58
N HIS A 74 14.23 3.73 -9.76
CA HIS A 74 13.01 4.16 -9.11
C HIS A 74 13.32 4.60 -7.67
N ARG A 75 12.39 5.30 -7.03
CA ARG A 75 12.50 5.65 -5.61
C ARG A 75 11.29 5.18 -4.82
N VAL A 76 11.52 4.74 -3.58
CA VAL A 76 10.48 4.36 -2.63
C VAL A 76 10.62 5.21 -1.38
N LEU A 77 9.49 5.77 -0.92
CA LEU A 77 9.34 6.41 0.37
C LEU A 77 8.96 5.37 1.41
N ILE A 78 9.74 5.27 2.48
CA ILE A 78 9.48 4.39 3.62
C ILE A 78 9.73 5.14 4.94
N GLY A 79 9.17 4.61 6.03
CA GLY A 79 9.42 5.07 7.39
C GLY A 79 10.22 4.06 8.21
N THR A 80 10.47 4.37 9.48
CA THR A 80 10.92 3.37 10.47
C THR A 80 9.92 3.27 11.60
N HIS A 81 9.84 2.08 12.18
CA HIS A 81 9.25 1.80 13.48
C HIS A 81 10.33 1.13 14.35
N THR A 82 10.99 1.91 15.20
CA THR A 82 12.14 1.43 15.98
C THR A 82 11.79 1.10 17.42
N ALA A 83 12.58 0.23 18.06
CA ALA A 83 12.49 0.01 19.51
C ALA A 83 12.66 1.30 20.34
N GLU A 84 12.16 1.27 21.59
CA GLU A 84 12.20 2.43 22.49
C GLU A 84 13.62 3.01 22.66
N GLY A 85 13.72 4.33 22.58
CA GLY A 85 14.98 5.06 22.71
C GLY A 85 15.90 4.99 21.48
N LYS A 86 15.51 4.31 20.40
CA LYS A 86 16.20 4.37 19.10
C LYS A 86 15.64 5.51 18.24
N PRO A 87 16.47 6.14 17.41
CA PRO A 87 16.03 7.21 16.52
C PRO A 87 15.20 6.65 15.36
N ASN A 88 14.12 7.35 15.03
CA ASN A 88 13.32 7.06 13.86
C ASN A 88 13.67 7.98 12.68
N TYR A 89 13.40 7.51 11.47
CA TYR A 89 13.72 8.21 10.24
C TYR A 89 12.60 8.11 9.21
N LEU A 90 12.37 9.23 8.52
CA LEU A 90 11.78 9.20 7.19
C LEU A 90 12.89 8.85 6.19
N GLN A 91 12.68 7.84 5.34
CA GLN A 91 13.71 7.30 4.46
C GLN A 91 13.27 7.30 3.00
N ILE A 92 14.23 7.52 2.11
CA ILE A 92 14.06 7.39 0.67
C ILE A 92 15.07 6.37 0.17
N ALA A 93 14.58 5.31 -0.45
CA ALA A 93 15.38 4.29 -1.09
C ALA A 93 15.39 4.47 -2.61
N GLU A 94 16.53 4.22 -3.24
CA GLU A 94 16.65 4.01 -4.67
C GLU A 94 16.61 2.51 -4.97
N VAL A 95 15.86 2.14 -6.01
CA VAL A 95 15.70 0.76 -6.48
C VAL A 95 16.15 0.70 -7.94
N GLU A 96 17.20 -0.08 -8.19
CA GLU A 96 17.69 -0.35 -9.55
C GLU A 96 16.91 -1.54 -10.12
N ILE A 97 16.10 -1.32 -11.16
CA ILE A 97 15.25 -2.32 -11.79
C ILE A 97 15.74 -2.56 -13.23
N PRO A 98 16.09 -3.80 -13.62
CA PRO A 98 16.50 -4.11 -14.98
C PRO A 98 15.49 -3.63 -16.01
N LYS A 99 15.96 -3.07 -17.12
CA LYS A 99 15.10 -2.83 -18.28
C LYS A 99 14.74 -4.17 -18.88
N THR A 100 13.50 -4.34 -19.33
CA THR A 100 13.11 -5.47 -20.16
C THR A 100 13.95 -5.45 -21.43
N VAL A 101 14.93 -6.36 -21.54
CA VAL A 101 15.74 -6.51 -22.75
C VAL A 101 14.97 -7.46 -23.66
N GLN A 102 14.61 -7.01 -24.87
CA GLN A 102 14.07 -7.95 -25.86
C GLN A 102 15.11 -9.05 -26.12
N PRO A 103 14.72 -10.34 -26.12
CA PRO A 103 15.63 -11.43 -26.40
C PRO A 103 16.33 -11.18 -27.74
N ASN A 104 17.66 -11.06 -27.73
CA ASN A 104 18.43 -10.98 -28.95
C ASN A 104 18.67 -12.40 -29.46
N PRO A 105 18.21 -12.77 -30.66
CA PRO A 105 18.43 -14.11 -31.22
C PRO A 105 19.92 -14.51 -31.29
N ASN A 106 20.83 -13.53 -31.30
CA ASN A 106 22.27 -13.77 -31.29
C ASN A 106 22.84 -14.18 -29.92
N ASP A 107 22.08 -14.02 -28.83
CA ASP A 107 22.46 -14.45 -27.48
C ASP A 107 21.94 -15.88 -27.16
N TYR A 108 21.49 -16.63 -28.19
CA TYR A 108 21.09 -18.03 -28.09
C TYR A 108 22.30 -18.93 -27.83
N ASP A 109 22.29 -19.63 -26.71
CA ASP A 109 23.29 -20.63 -26.35
C ASP A 109 22.85 -22.01 -26.88
N GLU A 110 23.51 -22.51 -27.92
CA GLU A 110 23.21 -23.83 -28.52
C GLU A 110 23.42 -25.01 -27.56
N GLU A 111 24.28 -24.88 -26.53
CA GLU A 111 24.50 -25.94 -25.53
C GLU A 111 23.40 -25.98 -24.46
N ARG A 112 22.83 -24.82 -24.12
CA ARG A 112 21.77 -24.71 -23.10
C ARG A 112 20.35 -24.64 -23.69
N GLY A 113 20.21 -24.34 -24.97
CA GLY A 113 18.91 -24.18 -25.63
C GLY A 113 18.14 -22.94 -25.14
N GLU A 114 18.82 -21.94 -24.58
CA GLU A 114 18.22 -20.78 -23.93
C GLU A 114 18.86 -19.48 -24.45
N ILE A 115 18.08 -18.40 -24.49
CA ILE A 115 18.57 -17.02 -24.71
C ILE A 115 18.66 -16.35 -23.33
N GLY A 116 19.86 -16.03 -22.86
CA GLY A 116 20.04 -15.22 -21.64
C GLY A 116 19.84 -15.93 -20.29
N GLY A 117 20.16 -17.23 -20.17
CA GLY A 117 20.04 -17.98 -18.92
C GLY A 117 20.85 -17.42 -17.74
N TYR A 118 20.48 -17.82 -16.50
CA TYR A 118 21.13 -17.40 -15.26
C TYR A 118 22.66 -17.61 -15.32
N GLY A 119 23.41 -16.50 -15.26
CA GLY A 119 24.87 -16.47 -15.31
C GLY A 119 25.49 -16.27 -16.71
N SER A 120 24.68 -16.14 -17.76
CA SER A 120 25.17 -15.71 -19.08
C SER A 120 25.54 -14.23 -19.03
N LYS A 121 26.79 -13.91 -19.37
CA LYS A 121 27.18 -12.53 -19.66
C LYS A 121 26.47 -12.12 -20.94
N THR A 122 25.45 -11.29 -20.84
CA THR A 122 24.95 -10.56 -22.01
C THR A 122 26.12 -9.81 -22.65
N SER A 123 26.09 -9.65 -23.97
CA SER A 123 27.10 -8.92 -24.75
C SER A 123 27.36 -7.48 -24.25
N SER A 124 26.53 -6.95 -23.35
CA SER A 124 26.68 -5.67 -22.63
C SER A 124 27.51 -5.70 -21.33
N GLY A 125 28.01 -6.86 -20.89
CA GLY A 125 29.08 -6.94 -19.87
C GLY A 125 28.71 -6.78 -18.40
N ASP A 126 27.48 -6.39 -18.04
CA ASP A 126 26.98 -6.42 -16.66
C ASP A 126 25.50 -6.87 -16.65
N ALA A 127 25.19 -8.01 -16.03
CA ALA A 127 23.83 -8.32 -15.65
C ALA A 127 23.47 -7.41 -14.46
N PRO A 128 22.47 -6.52 -14.56
CA PRO A 128 22.11 -5.67 -13.45
C PRO A 128 21.38 -6.56 -12.44
N ALA A 129 22.03 -6.87 -11.33
CA ALA A 129 21.31 -7.36 -10.17
C ALA A 129 20.36 -6.24 -9.71
N ILE A 130 19.11 -6.57 -9.40
CA ILE A 130 18.19 -5.62 -8.77
C ILE A 130 18.81 -5.19 -7.44
N ARG A 131 18.89 -3.88 -7.19
CA ARG A 131 19.48 -3.35 -5.95
C ARG A 131 18.52 -2.42 -5.24
N PHE A 132 18.52 -2.51 -3.92
CA PHE A 132 17.81 -1.61 -3.03
C PHE A 132 18.82 -0.91 -2.13
N ASN A 133 18.81 0.43 -2.14
CA ASN A 133 19.72 1.23 -1.31
C ASN A 133 19.00 2.42 -0.70
N ILE A 134 19.08 2.59 0.62
CA ILE A 134 18.60 3.80 1.29
C ILE A 134 19.56 4.95 0.99
N THR A 135 19.10 5.98 0.29
CA THR A 135 19.93 7.10 -0.18
C THR A 135 19.75 8.37 0.63
N GLN A 136 18.62 8.50 1.34
CA GLN A 136 18.36 9.61 2.25
C GLN A 136 17.66 9.13 3.52
N LYS A 137 18.16 9.57 4.68
CA LYS A 137 17.52 9.40 5.99
C LYS A 137 17.34 10.78 6.64
N ILE A 138 16.11 11.14 6.97
CA ILE A 138 15.73 12.40 7.63
C ILE A 138 15.26 12.07 9.06
N ASP A 139 15.82 12.76 10.05
CA ASP A 139 15.44 12.56 11.47
C ASP A 139 13.94 12.81 11.70
N HIS A 140 13.25 11.86 12.32
CA HIS A 140 11.83 11.93 12.66
C HIS A 140 11.63 11.80 14.17
N PRO A 141 10.71 12.57 14.80
CA PRO A 141 10.62 12.63 16.28
C PRO A 141 9.99 11.40 16.95
N GLY A 142 9.45 10.47 16.16
CA GLY A 142 8.83 9.22 16.60
C GLY A 142 8.67 8.27 15.43
N GLU A 143 7.88 7.23 15.56
CA GLU A 143 7.62 6.30 14.46
C GLU A 143 6.87 7.00 13.33
N VAL A 144 7.01 6.46 12.13
CA VAL A 144 6.37 7.01 10.91
C VAL A 144 5.18 6.12 10.55
N ASN A 145 4.01 6.41 11.13
CA ASN A 145 2.79 5.63 10.92
C ASN A 145 2.34 5.64 9.45
N LYS A 146 2.39 6.81 8.82
CA LYS A 146 2.12 6.98 7.39
C LYS A 146 2.99 8.09 6.82
N ALA A 147 3.51 7.90 5.61
CA ALA A 147 4.23 8.93 4.88
C ALA A 147 3.70 9.03 3.44
N ARG A 148 3.36 10.23 2.99
CA ARG A 148 2.85 10.47 1.63
C ARG A 148 3.50 11.71 1.02
N TYR A 149 4.01 11.61 -0.20
CA TYR A 149 4.47 12.78 -0.95
C TYR A 149 3.28 13.56 -1.54
N GLN A 150 3.47 14.86 -1.72
CA GLN A 150 2.50 15.73 -2.35
C GLN A 150 2.49 15.52 -3.88
N PRO A 151 1.36 15.17 -4.51
CA PRO A 151 1.32 14.83 -5.94
C PRO A 151 1.85 15.91 -6.88
N GLN A 152 1.61 17.18 -6.58
CA GLN A 152 2.05 18.31 -7.42
C GLN A 152 3.53 18.67 -7.21
N ASN A 153 4.11 18.27 -6.07
CA ASN A 153 5.53 18.45 -5.78
C ASN A 153 6.03 17.31 -4.87
N PRO A 154 6.54 16.20 -5.45
CA PRO A 154 6.96 15.03 -4.67
C PRO A 154 8.12 15.27 -3.70
N ASP A 155 8.82 16.40 -3.76
CA ASP A 155 9.83 16.74 -2.75
C ASP A 155 9.20 17.15 -1.39
N ILE A 156 7.92 17.50 -1.37
CA ILE A 156 7.16 17.78 -0.14
C ILE A 156 6.50 16.49 0.33
N ILE A 157 6.77 16.10 1.57
CA ILE A 157 6.33 14.86 2.18
C ILE A 157 5.61 15.18 3.48
N ALA A 158 4.39 14.66 3.65
CA ALA A 158 3.70 14.65 4.93
C ALA A 158 3.93 13.31 5.62
N THR A 159 4.16 13.34 6.92
CA THR A 159 4.16 12.16 7.79
C THR A 159 3.15 12.34 8.91
N LEU A 160 2.50 11.26 9.34
CA LEU A 160 1.68 11.25 10.56
C LEU A 160 2.48 10.54 11.65
N ALA A 161 2.70 11.24 12.76
CA ALA A 161 3.49 10.76 13.89
C ALA A 161 2.59 10.19 15.00
N VAL A 162 3.20 9.39 15.89
CA VAL A 162 2.56 8.75 17.05
C VAL A 162 1.95 9.73 18.08
N ASP A 163 2.29 11.02 18.02
CA ASP A 163 1.69 12.06 18.88
C ASP A 163 0.49 12.78 18.21
N GLY A 164 0.06 12.31 17.03
CA GLY A 164 -1.03 12.88 16.25
C GLY A 164 -0.65 14.11 15.42
N LYS A 165 0.60 14.59 15.50
CA LYS A 165 1.04 15.67 14.62
C LYS A 165 1.26 15.15 13.21
N VAL A 166 0.81 15.92 12.23
CA VAL A 166 1.25 15.74 10.85
C VAL A 166 2.46 16.64 10.63
N LEU A 167 3.58 16.09 10.16
CA LEU A 167 4.82 16.81 9.95
C LEU A 167 5.08 16.94 8.45
N ILE A 168 5.45 18.14 8.02
CA ILE A 168 5.78 18.42 6.61
C ILE A 168 7.29 18.55 6.46
N PHE A 169 7.84 17.71 5.59
CA PHE A 169 9.24 17.69 5.20
C PHE A 169 9.41 18.11 3.74
N ASP A 170 10.27 19.08 3.48
CA ASP A 170 10.83 19.35 2.16
C ASP A 170 12.18 18.65 2.10
N ARG A 171 12.21 17.47 1.47
CA ARG A 171 13.39 16.60 1.50
C ARG A 171 14.65 17.26 0.92
N THR A 172 14.51 18.28 0.07
CA THR A 172 15.64 18.98 -0.56
C THR A 172 16.37 19.90 0.43
N LYS A 173 15.70 20.25 1.54
CA LYS A 173 16.27 21.07 2.62
C LYS A 173 16.94 20.23 3.71
N HIS A 174 16.94 18.91 3.59
CA HIS A 174 17.60 17.99 4.51
C HIS A 174 18.83 17.37 3.85
N SER A 175 19.85 17.06 4.66
CA SER A 175 20.99 16.27 4.22
C SER A 175 20.58 14.84 3.83
N LEU A 176 21.46 14.14 3.12
CA LEU A 176 21.28 12.73 2.79
C LEU A 176 21.44 11.84 4.04
N THR A 177 22.29 12.25 4.97
CA THR A 177 22.51 11.55 6.25
C THR A 177 21.79 12.26 7.39
N PRO A 178 21.40 11.54 8.46
CA PRO A 178 20.77 12.14 9.63
C PRO A 178 21.68 13.17 10.31
N THR A 179 21.06 14.18 10.90
CA THR A 179 21.70 15.24 11.68
C THR A 179 21.58 15.02 13.19
N GLY A 180 20.72 14.09 13.60
CA GLY A 180 20.43 13.78 15.00
C GLY A 180 19.36 14.69 15.63
N SER A 181 18.67 15.51 14.85
CA SER A 181 17.61 16.40 15.35
C SER A 181 16.50 16.59 14.31
N PRO A 182 15.28 16.12 14.60
CA PRO A 182 14.13 16.33 13.72
C PRO A 182 13.88 17.81 13.48
N SER A 183 13.69 18.18 12.22
CA SER A 183 13.55 19.59 11.81
C SER A 183 12.52 19.78 10.68
N PRO A 184 11.24 19.41 10.90
CA PRO A 184 10.19 19.60 9.89
C PRO A 184 10.05 21.07 9.49
N GLN A 185 9.63 21.32 8.26
CA GLN A 185 9.34 22.66 7.76
C GLN A 185 8.05 23.20 8.37
N VAL A 186 7.04 22.35 8.56
CA VAL A 186 5.76 22.70 9.19
C VAL A 186 5.27 21.57 10.09
N GLU A 187 4.76 21.91 11.26
CA GLU A 187 4.04 21.03 12.17
C GLU A 187 2.55 21.36 12.13
N LEU A 188 1.74 20.39 11.74
CA LEU A 188 0.29 20.50 11.67
C LEU A 188 -0.28 19.97 12.99
N ILE A 189 -0.79 20.89 13.81
CA ILE A 189 -1.20 20.61 15.19
C ILE A 189 -2.72 20.66 15.29
N GLY A 190 -3.33 19.50 15.49
CA GLY A 190 -4.77 19.36 15.50
C GLY A 190 -5.25 18.08 16.18
N HIS A 191 -4.74 16.91 15.79
CA HIS A 191 -5.17 15.67 16.43
C HIS A 191 -4.68 15.57 17.87
N LYS A 192 -5.37 14.74 18.65
CA LYS A 192 -5.07 14.47 20.06
C LYS A 192 -4.49 13.08 20.32
N SER A 193 -4.56 12.22 19.32
CA SER A 193 -4.08 10.84 19.33
C SER A 193 -3.41 10.56 17.98
N GLU A 194 -2.72 9.45 17.85
CA GLU A 194 -2.13 9.03 16.59
C GLU A 194 -3.17 8.67 15.53
N GLY A 195 -2.70 8.21 14.38
CA GLY A 195 -3.54 7.71 13.31
C GLY A 195 -2.72 7.23 12.12
N PHE A 196 -3.44 6.72 11.12
CA PHE A 196 -2.87 6.20 9.87
C PHE A 196 -3.46 6.86 8.62
N GLY A 197 -4.65 7.46 8.72
CA GLY A 197 -5.30 8.15 7.62
C GLY A 197 -4.56 9.43 7.22
N LEU A 198 -3.94 9.44 6.04
CA LEU A 198 -3.21 10.59 5.51
C LEU A 198 -3.27 10.61 3.98
N ASN A 199 -3.83 11.67 3.40
CA ASN A 199 -3.94 11.79 1.95
C ASN A 199 -3.80 13.25 1.48
N TRP A 200 -2.96 13.46 0.48
CA TRP A 200 -2.85 14.76 -0.19
C TRP A 200 -3.97 14.94 -1.20
N SER A 201 -4.46 16.18 -1.33
CA SER A 201 -5.39 16.53 -2.39
C SER A 201 -4.70 16.39 -3.75
N PRO A 202 -5.25 15.60 -4.69
CA PRO A 202 -4.76 15.61 -6.06
C PRO A 202 -5.14 16.91 -6.79
N HIS A 203 -6.12 17.66 -6.27
CA HIS A 203 -6.70 18.85 -6.90
C HIS A 203 -5.99 20.15 -6.54
N ASP A 204 -5.56 20.28 -5.29
CA ASP A 204 -4.99 21.51 -4.75
C ASP A 204 -3.62 21.28 -4.13
N GLU A 205 -2.63 21.95 -4.71
CA GLU A 205 -1.29 22.02 -4.16
C GLU A 205 -1.32 22.52 -2.71
N GLY A 206 -0.65 21.80 -1.80
CA GLY A 206 -0.54 22.15 -0.39
C GLY A 206 -1.75 21.77 0.48
N CYS A 207 -2.80 21.17 -0.07
CA CYS A 207 -3.95 20.71 0.71
C CYS A 207 -3.84 19.21 1.03
N LEU A 208 -4.13 18.84 2.28
CA LEU A 208 -4.15 17.45 2.72
C LEU A 208 -5.25 17.19 3.74
N VAL A 209 -5.58 15.93 3.95
CA VAL A 209 -6.52 15.42 4.95
C VAL A 209 -5.85 14.37 5.81
N SER A 210 -6.19 14.36 7.10
CA SER A 210 -5.77 13.33 8.04
C SER A 210 -6.93 12.82 8.88
N GLY A 211 -6.90 11.53 9.21
CA GLY A 211 -7.79 10.84 10.16
C GLY A 211 -7.00 10.32 11.36
N SER A 212 -7.64 10.17 12.50
CA SER A 212 -6.99 9.82 13.76
C SER A 212 -7.89 8.99 14.67
N GLU A 213 -7.25 8.31 15.63
CA GLU A 213 -7.88 7.66 16.77
C GLU A 213 -8.66 8.62 17.67
N ASP A 214 -8.42 9.93 17.56
CA ASP A 214 -9.23 10.94 18.23
C ASP A 214 -10.64 11.11 17.63
N THR A 215 -11.02 10.23 16.69
CA THR A 215 -12.31 10.15 15.97
C THR A 215 -12.57 11.31 14.99
N THR A 216 -11.56 12.15 14.74
CA THR A 216 -11.73 13.34 13.90
C THR A 216 -11.03 13.23 12.55
N VAL A 217 -11.59 13.94 11.56
CA VAL A 217 -10.95 14.18 10.26
C VAL A 217 -10.54 15.64 10.19
N CYS A 218 -9.26 15.94 9.96
CA CYS A 218 -8.72 17.30 9.87
C CYS A 218 -8.33 17.65 8.43
N LEU A 219 -8.71 18.84 7.99
CA LEU A 219 -8.29 19.42 6.71
C LEU A 219 -7.27 20.52 6.92
N TRP A 220 -6.26 20.49 6.06
CA TRP A 220 -5.08 21.35 6.14
C TRP A 220 -4.85 22.03 4.80
N ASP A 221 -4.41 23.28 4.84
CA ASP A 221 -3.98 24.03 3.66
C ASP A 221 -2.69 24.78 4.03
N LEU A 222 -1.56 24.32 3.49
CA LEU A 222 -0.25 24.89 3.76
C LEU A 222 -0.14 26.36 3.32
N LYS A 223 -1.00 26.85 2.41
CA LYS A 223 -1.04 28.27 2.01
C LYS A 223 -1.56 29.18 3.12
N MET A 224 -2.25 28.62 4.12
CA MET A 224 -2.72 29.37 5.30
C MET A 224 -1.62 29.64 6.33
N LEU A 225 -0.41 29.10 6.13
CA LEU A 225 0.73 29.38 6.98
C LEU A 225 1.09 30.86 6.91
N GLN A 226 1.01 31.56 8.04
CA GLN A 226 1.28 33.00 8.12
C GLN A 226 2.75 33.28 8.47
N GLY A 227 3.40 34.13 7.66
CA GLY A 227 4.74 34.65 7.95
C GLY A 227 5.81 33.55 8.06
N THR A 228 6.62 33.61 9.12
CA THR A 228 7.68 32.62 9.41
C THR A 228 7.21 31.55 10.40
N GLY A 229 5.89 31.38 10.57
CA GLY A 229 5.34 30.36 11.46
C GLY A 229 5.75 28.96 10.99
N LYS A 230 6.07 28.07 11.94
CA LYS A 230 6.32 26.65 11.68
C LYS A 230 5.14 25.76 12.06
N THR A 231 4.07 26.33 12.62
CA THR A 231 2.92 25.56 13.08
C THR A 231 1.66 26.00 12.36
N LEU A 232 0.80 25.04 12.02
CA LEU A 232 -0.47 25.28 11.36
C LEU A 232 -1.58 24.48 12.07
N LYS A 233 -2.73 25.12 12.28
CA LYS A 233 -3.94 24.47 12.78
C LYS A 233 -4.82 24.04 11.61
N PRO A 234 -5.65 22.99 11.77
CA PRO A 234 -6.55 22.60 10.69
C PRO A 234 -7.53 23.74 10.42
N TYR A 235 -7.75 24.08 9.15
CA TYR A 235 -8.74 25.09 8.80
C TYR A 235 -10.16 24.57 8.99
N ARG A 236 -10.31 23.24 9.00
CA ARG A 236 -11.56 22.56 9.24
C ARG A 236 -11.35 21.22 9.93
N ARG A 237 -12.23 20.89 10.87
CA ARG A 237 -12.27 19.61 11.57
C ARG A 237 -13.68 19.03 11.53
N TYR A 238 -13.77 17.77 11.17
CA TYR A 238 -14.99 16.99 11.17
C TYR A 238 -15.05 16.01 12.34
N THR A 239 -16.26 15.78 12.84
CA THR A 239 -16.57 14.93 14.01
C THR A 239 -17.81 14.08 13.72
N HIS A 240 -17.89 13.53 12.51
CA HIS A 240 -19.04 12.74 12.04
C HIS A 240 -18.89 11.23 12.31
N HIS A 241 -17.68 10.76 12.63
CA HIS A 241 -17.45 9.40 13.09
C HIS A 241 -17.63 9.28 14.61
N ALA A 242 -18.05 8.11 15.06
CA ALA A 242 -18.24 7.81 16.48
C ALA A 242 -17.02 7.13 17.12
N HIS A 243 -16.15 6.53 16.30
CA HIS A 243 -14.96 5.79 16.72
C HIS A 243 -13.74 6.20 15.87
N ILE A 244 -12.62 5.47 16.03
CA ILE A 244 -11.33 5.73 15.37
C ILE A 244 -11.51 5.87 13.86
N VAL A 245 -10.88 6.88 13.24
CA VAL A 245 -10.86 7.04 11.78
C VAL A 245 -9.59 6.38 11.23
N ASN A 246 -9.76 5.22 10.60
CA ASN A 246 -8.64 4.38 10.16
C ASN A 246 -7.98 4.91 8.88
N ASP A 247 -8.79 5.37 7.91
CA ASP A 247 -8.27 5.87 6.64
C ASP A 247 -9.15 7.01 6.07
N VAL A 248 -8.53 7.87 5.27
CA VAL A 248 -9.13 9.05 4.64
C VAL A 248 -8.55 9.25 3.24
N GLN A 249 -9.39 9.60 2.26
CA GLN A 249 -8.93 9.93 0.91
C GLN A 249 -9.74 11.05 0.29
N TYR A 250 -9.04 11.96 -0.41
CA TYR A 250 -9.71 12.83 -1.38
C TYR A 250 -10.23 12.00 -2.53
N HIS A 251 -11.41 12.35 -3.01
CA HIS A 251 -11.95 11.77 -4.22
C HIS A 251 -11.10 12.22 -5.44
N PRO A 252 -10.70 11.32 -6.35
CA PRO A 252 -9.77 11.65 -7.44
C PRO A 252 -10.35 12.60 -8.49
N PHE A 253 -11.67 12.56 -8.74
CA PHE A 253 -12.36 13.44 -9.69
C PHE A 253 -13.11 14.61 -9.03
N VAL A 254 -13.91 14.34 -7.99
CA VAL A 254 -14.73 15.35 -7.32
C VAL A 254 -13.95 16.03 -6.20
N LYS A 255 -13.35 17.18 -6.49
CA LYS A 255 -12.54 17.99 -5.57
C LYS A 255 -13.11 18.21 -4.16
N HIS A 256 -14.43 18.28 -4.06
CA HIS A 256 -15.10 18.60 -2.79
C HIS A 256 -15.44 17.40 -1.93
N PHE A 257 -15.22 16.17 -2.43
CA PHE A 257 -15.54 14.95 -1.70
C PHE A 257 -14.30 14.37 -1.04
N ILE A 258 -14.48 14.00 0.22
CA ILE A 258 -13.48 13.28 1.01
C ILE A 258 -14.19 12.09 1.63
N GLY A 259 -13.65 10.90 1.37
CA GLY A 259 -14.10 9.66 1.98
C GLY A 259 -13.30 9.36 3.24
N SER A 260 -13.94 8.73 4.21
CA SER A 260 -13.32 8.25 5.44
C SER A 260 -14.01 6.97 5.92
N VAL A 261 -13.24 6.10 6.57
CA VAL A 261 -13.71 4.85 7.16
C VAL A 261 -13.25 4.72 8.60
N SER A 262 -13.97 3.92 9.38
CA SER A 262 -13.83 3.91 10.84
C SER A 262 -14.22 2.57 11.46
N ASP A 263 -13.74 2.36 12.67
CA ASP A 263 -14.20 1.33 13.62
C ASP A 263 -15.70 1.40 13.91
N ASP A 264 -16.36 2.52 13.61
CA ASP A 264 -17.82 2.65 13.73
C ASP A 264 -18.62 1.91 12.65
N LEU A 265 -17.94 1.10 11.83
CA LEU A 265 -18.49 0.26 10.75
C LEU A 265 -19.06 1.06 9.58
N THR A 266 -18.68 2.33 9.43
CA THR A 266 -19.21 3.20 8.38
C THR A 266 -18.15 3.68 7.40
N LEU A 267 -18.54 3.69 6.12
CA LEU A 267 -17.94 4.55 5.10
C LEU A 267 -18.73 5.86 5.08
N GLN A 268 -18.05 6.98 5.25
CA GLN A 268 -18.65 8.31 5.20
C GLN A 268 -17.97 9.16 4.14
N ILE A 269 -18.76 9.92 3.37
CA ILE A 269 -18.25 10.92 2.43
C ILE A 269 -18.77 12.28 2.85
N VAL A 270 -17.86 13.22 3.10
CA VAL A 270 -18.19 14.62 3.36
C VAL A 270 -18.09 15.45 2.09
N ASP A 271 -18.95 16.45 1.99
CA ASP A 271 -18.82 17.52 1.00
C ASP A 271 -18.27 18.76 1.70
N VAL A 272 -17.06 19.18 1.33
CA VAL A 272 -16.39 20.31 2.00
C VAL A 272 -17.06 21.67 1.73
N ARG A 273 -18.06 21.74 0.84
CA ARG A 273 -18.86 22.95 0.59
C ARG A 273 -19.95 23.14 1.64
N GLU A 274 -20.44 22.05 2.23
CA GLU A 274 -21.40 22.11 3.33
C GLU A 274 -20.75 22.74 4.55
N GLN A 275 -21.49 23.45 5.40
CA GLN A 275 -20.92 24.10 6.59
C GLN A 275 -20.89 23.20 7.82
N GLN A 276 -21.80 22.22 7.89
CA GLN A 276 -21.87 21.32 9.04
C GLN A 276 -20.67 20.35 9.05
N THR A 277 -20.10 20.11 10.23
CA THR A 277 -18.91 19.25 10.38
C THR A 277 -19.17 17.95 11.15
N SER A 278 -20.34 17.82 11.77
CA SER A 278 -20.75 16.63 12.53
C SER A 278 -21.62 15.64 11.74
N LYS A 279 -21.82 15.89 10.44
CA LYS A 279 -22.60 15.02 9.55
C LYS A 279 -21.87 14.85 8.23
N SER A 280 -21.94 13.65 7.67
CA SER A 280 -21.50 13.38 6.32
C SER A 280 -22.62 13.61 5.30
N ALA A 281 -22.24 13.82 4.04
CA ALA A 281 -23.18 13.94 2.93
C ALA A 281 -23.73 12.57 2.52
N LEU A 282 -22.87 11.54 2.55
CA LEU A 282 -23.23 10.15 2.33
C LEU A 282 -22.71 9.29 3.49
N THR A 283 -23.47 8.27 3.86
CA THR A 283 -23.04 7.24 4.82
C THR A 283 -23.48 5.89 4.33
N ALA A 284 -22.53 4.97 4.09
CA ALA A 284 -22.81 3.55 3.98
C ALA A 284 -22.81 2.96 5.40
N ARG A 285 -23.81 2.15 5.72
CA ARG A 285 -23.96 1.47 7.03
C ARG A 285 -24.24 -0.01 6.80
N ASN A 286 -23.90 -0.84 7.78
CA ASN A 286 -24.16 -2.28 7.75
C ASN A 286 -23.56 -2.98 6.50
N GLY A 287 -22.49 -2.41 5.94
CA GLY A 287 -21.76 -2.99 4.81
C GLY A 287 -20.74 -4.03 5.23
N HIS A 288 -20.24 -3.88 6.45
CA HIS A 288 -19.25 -4.71 7.09
C HIS A 288 -19.73 -5.08 8.50
N THR A 289 -19.26 -6.22 9.01
CA THR A 289 -19.60 -6.69 10.35
C THR A 289 -18.54 -6.34 11.39
N ASP A 290 -17.43 -5.77 10.97
CA ASP A 290 -16.31 -5.35 11.83
C ASP A 290 -15.64 -4.08 11.27
N ALA A 291 -14.68 -3.51 12.01
CA ALA A 291 -14.00 -2.25 11.72
C ALA A 291 -13.57 -2.14 10.25
N ILE A 292 -13.75 -0.96 9.66
CA ILE A 292 -13.32 -0.71 8.27
C ILE A 292 -11.95 -0.02 8.33
N ASN A 293 -10.91 -0.74 7.90
CA ASN A 293 -9.51 -0.35 8.07
C ASN A 293 -9.00 0.57 6.95
N ALA A 294 -9.48 0.38 5.71
CA ALA A 294 -9.02 1.16 4.56
C ALA A 294 -10.14 1.46 3.57
N LEU A 295 -10.01 2.56 2.83
CA LEU A 295 -10.81 2.83 1.63
C LEU A 295 -9.90 3.06 0.42
N ALA A 296 -10.45 2.87 -0.77
CA ALA A 296 -9.77 3.28 -2.00
C ALA A 296 -10.78 3.76 -3.03
N PHE A 297 -10.73 5.04 -3.41
CA PHE A 297 -11.46 5.52 -4.58
C PHE A 297 -10.81 4.97 -5.86
N ASN A 298 -11.63 4.55 -6.81
CA ASN A 298 -11.11 4.10 -8.10
C ASN A 298 -10.52 5.32 -8.88
N PRO A 299 -9.26 5.25 -9.34
CA PRO A 299 -8.61 6.38 -10.01
C PRO A 299 -9.09 6.60 -11.46
N ARG A 300 -9.92 5.69 -12.00
CA ARG A 300 -10.45 5.72 -13.38
C ARG A 300 -11.98 5.81 -13.44
N SER A 301 -12.67 5.54 -12.33
CA SER A 301 -14.12 5.64 -12.22
C SER A 301 -14.53 6.64 -11.15
N GLU A 302 -15.35 7.61 -11.52
CA GLU A 302 -15.86 8.62 -10.60
C GLU A 302 -16.77 8.04 -9.51
N PHE A 303 -17.38 6.87 -9.72
CA PHE A 303 -18.43 6.39 -8.84
C PHE A 303 -18.05 5.21 -7.95
N ILE A 304 -16.91 4.57 -8.22
CA ILE A 304 -16.53 3.32 -7.55
C ILE A 304 -15.58 3.60 -6.39
N ILE A 305 -15.89 3.02 -5.24
CA ILE A 305 -15.04 3.01 -4.05
C ILE A 305 -15.01 1.60 -3.47
N ALA A 306 -13.83 1.18 -3.01
CA ALA A 306 -13.65 -0.07 -2.27
C ALA A 306 -13.40 0.23 -0.79
N THR A 307 -13.84 -0.67 0.10
CA THR A 307 -13.58 -0.64 1.54
C THR A 307 -13.06 -1.99 2.01
N ALA A 308 -12.04 -1.99 2.87
CA ALA A 308 -11.46 -3.21 3.46
C ALA A 308 -11.73 -3.22 4.96
N SER A 309 -12.04 -4.41 5.50
CA SER A 309 -12.50 -4.55 6.87
C SER A 309 -11.80 -5.68 7.63
N ALA A 310 -11.80 -5.54 8.95
CA ALA A 310 -11.48 -6.60 9.90
C ALA A 310 -12.39 -7.83 9.77
N ASP A 311 -13.55 -7.71 9.09
CA ASP A 311 -14.41 -8.84 8.76
C ASP A 311 -13.88 -9.75 7.65
N LYS A 312 -12.63 -9.52 7.20
CA LYS A 312 -11.90 -10.29 6.19
C LYS A 312 -12.41 -10.11 4.76
N THR A 313 -13.35 -9.18 4.55
CA THR A 313 -13.95 -8.92 3.24
C THR A 313 -13.63 -7.53 2.72
N ILE A 314 -13.82 -7.37 1.41
CA ILE A 314 -13.72 -6.09 0.73
C ILE A 314 -15.07 -5.75 0.12
N GLY A 315 -15.63 -4.60 0.48
CA GLY A 315 -16.88 -4.10 -0.10
C GLY A 315 -16.62 -3.21 -1.31
N ILE A 316 -17.31 -3.45 -2.42
CA ILE A 316 -17.32 -2.58 -3.59
C ILE A 316 -18.62 -1.78 -3.62
N TRP A 317 -18.52 -0.46 -3.79
CA TRP A 317 -19.64 0.46 -3.64
C TRP A 317 -19.76 1.41 -4.82
N ASP A 318 -21.01 1.81 -5.10
CA ASP A 318 -21.33 2.92 -5.99
C ASP A 318 -21.73 4.13 -5.13
N ILE A 319 -21.00 5.24 -5.24
CA ILE A 319 -21.31 6.44 -4.43
C ILE A 319 -22.70 7.04 -4.75
N ARG A 320 -23.28 6.72 -5.92
CA ARG A 320 -24.64 7.13 -6.30
C ARG A 320 -25.70 6.38 -5.49
N ASN A 321 -25.37 5.19 -4.98
CA ASN A 321 -26.23 4.41 -4.09
C ASN A 321 -25.40 3.62 -3.05
N VAL A 322 -24.99 4.30 -1.97
CA VAL A 322 -24.22 3.69 -0.87
C VAL A 322 -25.04 2.84 0.11
N ARG A 323 -26.33 2.59 -0.18
CA ARG A 323 -27.20 1.81 0.71
C ARG A 323 -26.89 0.33 0.68
N GLU A 324 -26.36 -0.16 -0.44
CA GLU A 324 -26.05 -1.57 -0.67
C GLU A 324 -24.69 -1.65 -1.38
N LYS A 325 -23.95 -2.73 -1.11
CA LYS A 325 -22.73 -3.05 -1.85
C LYS A 325 -23.10 -3.46 -3.27
N ILE A 326 -22.29 -3.08 -4.25
CA ILE A 326 -22.33 -3.66 -5.60
C ILE A 326 -21.89 -5.13 -5.51
N HIS A 327 -20.80 -5.38 -4.79
CA HIS A 327 -20.19 -6.70 -4.67
C HIS A 327 -19.39 -6.82 -3.37
N THR A 328 -19.08 -8.05 -2.95
CA THR A 328 -18.18 -8.35 -1.83
C THR A 328 -17.11 -9.32 -2.31
N LEU A 329 -15.84 -8.94 -2.19
CA LEU A 329 -14.71 -9.83 -2.47
C LEU A 329 -14.39 -10.62 -1.20
N VAL A 330 -14.29 -11.94 -1.35
CA VAL A 330 -14.05 -12.90 -0.27
C VAL A 330 -12.87 -13.77 -0.65
N GLY A 331 -11.91 -13.95 0.27
CA GLY A 331 -10.76 -14.82 0.06
C GLY A 331 -9.67 -14.65 1.12
N HIS A 332 -9.57 -13.47 1.73
CA HIS A 332 -8.65 -13.25 2.84
C HIS A 332 -9.01 -14.09 4.08
N GLY A 333 -7.97 -14.58 4.75
CA GLY A 333 -8.08 -15.39 5.98
C GLY A 333 -8.18 -14.57 7.26
N ASP A 334 -7.86 -13.27 7.19
CA ASP A 334 -7.81 -12.34 8.32
C ASP A 334 -8.10 -10.89 7.88
N ALA A 335 -8.09 -9.95 8.83
CA ALA A 335 -8.39 -8.55 8.66
C ALA A 335 -7.67 -7.93 7.45
N VAL A 336 -8.45 -7.34 6.54
CA VAL A 336 -7.89 -6.63 5.37
C VAL A 336 -7.56 -5.22 5.83
N THR A 337 -6.30 -4.81 5.68
CA THR A 337 -5.75 -3.58 6.27
C THR A 337 -5.38 -2.52 5.24
N SER A 338 -5.23 -2.89 3.98
CA SER A 338 -4.81 -1.95 2.93
C SER A 338 -5.48 -2.26 1.60
N LEU A 339 -5.79 -1.20 0.84
CA LEU A 339 -6.34 -1.26 -0.50
C LEU A 339 -5.62 -0.30 -1.42
N ALA A 340 -5.37 -0.73 -2.66
CA ALA A 340 -4.87 0.15 -3.70
C ALA A 340 -5.35 -0.33 -5.07
N TRP A 341 -6.05 0.53 -5.80
CA TRP A 341 -6.38 0.28 -7.20
C TRP A 341 -5.12 0.31 -8.07
N HIS A 342 -5.08 -0.54 -9.09
CA HIS A 342 -4.03 -0.49 -10.10
C HIS A 342 -4.07 0.88 -10.80
N PRO A 343 -2.92 1.55 -11.01
CA PRO A 343 -2.90 2.93 -11.52
C PRO A 343 -3.33 3.05 -12.99
N LYS A 344 -3.28 1.95 -13.75
CA LYS A 344 -3.56 1.93 -15.19
C LYS A 344 -4.84 1.16 -15.56
N GLU A 345 -5.09 0.04 -14.91
CA GLU A 345 -6.22 -0.84 -15.24
C GLU A 345 -7.34 -0.66 -14.21
N SER A 346 -8.52 -0.28 -14.67
CA SER A 346 -9.60 0.18 -13.78
C SER A 346 -10.33 -0.93 -13.03
N SER A 347 -10.25 -2.18 -13.49
CA SER A 347 -10.87 -3.33 -12.85
C SER A 347 -10.00 -3.99 -11.79
N ILE A 348 -8.69 -3.70 -11.80
CA ILE A 348 -7.73 -4.35 -10.92
C ILE A 348 -7.62 -3.62 -9.57
N LEU A 349 -7.90 -4.36 -8.50
CA LEU A 349 -7.75 -3.90 -7.12
C LEU A 349 -6.74 -4.79 -6.41
N GLY A 350 -5.78 -4.19 -5.70
CA GLY A 350 -4.94 -4.90 -4.74
C GLY A 350 -5.47 -4.74 -3.32
N SER A 351 -5.32 -5.78 -2.51
CA SER A 351 -5.61 -5.78 -1.07
C SER A 351 -4.52 -6.49 -0.29
N GLY A 352 -4.23 -5.96 0.90
CA GLY A 352 -3.29 -6.54 1.85
C GLY A 352 -3.96 -6.86 3.17
N SER A 353 -3.56 -7.95 3.81
CA SER A 353 -4.20 -8.46 5.03
C SER A 353 -3.19 -8.95 6.07
N TYR A 354 -3.65 -9.03 7.32
CA TYR A 354 -2.95 -9.69 8.41
C TYR A 354 -2.79 -11.21 8.21
N ASP A 355 -3.48 -11.81 7.24
CA ASP A 355 -3.24 -13.19 6.80
C ASP A 355 -1.90 -13.40 6.07
N ARG A 356 -1.06 -12.36 6.00
CA ARG A 356 0.26 -12.33 5.37
C ARG A 356 0.20 -12.43 3.84
N ARG A 357 -0.97 -12.18 3.23
CA ARG A 357 -1.18 -12.20 1.79
C ARG A 357 -1.46 -10.81 1.24
N ILE A 358 -1.03 -10.63 -0.01
CA ILE A 358 -1.57 -9.57 -0.88
C ILE A 358 -2.34 -10.28 -1.99
N MET A 359 -3.60 -9.90 -2.21
CA MET A 359 -4.44 -10.44 -3.27
C MET A 359 -4.72 -9.38 -4.32
N PHE A 360 -4.66 -9.77 -5.59
CA PHE A 360 -5.13 -8.95 -6.70
C PHE A 360 -6.44 -9.50 -7.22
N TRP A 361 -7.38 -8.58 -7.42
CA TRP A 361 -8.74 -8.88 -7.83
C TRP A 361 -9.00 -8.23 -9.18
N ASP A 362 -9.54 -8.99 -10.12
CA ASP A 362 -10.07 -8.45 -11.38
C ASP A 362 -11.59 -8.41 -11.36
N LEU A 363 -12.13 -7.21 -11.17
CA LEU A 363 -13.57 -7.00 -11.12
C LEU A 363 -14.28 -7.28 -12.45
N SER A 364 -13.56 -7.40 -13.57
CA SER A 364 -14.15 -7.76 -14.85
C SER A 364 -14.59 -9.23 -14.90
N ARG A 365 -14.00 -10.07 -14.05
CA ARG A 365 -14.24 -11.52 -13.98
C ARG A 365 -15.34 -11.92 -13.00
N VAL A 366 -15.95 -10.96 -12.33
CA VAL A 366 -17.03 -11.21 -11.37
C VAL A 366 -18.20 -11.88 -12.10
N GLY A 367 -18.56 -13.07 -11.63
CA GLY A 367 -19.65 -13.86 -12.20
C GLY A 367 -19.28 -14.73 -13.40
N GLU A 368 -18.00 -14.85 -13.75
CA GLU A 368 -17.53 -15.87 -14.69
C GLU A 368 -17.82 -17.28 -14.15
N GLU A 369 -18.18 -18.20 -15.05
CA GLU A 369 -18.39 -19.60 -14.69
C GLU A 369 -17.03 -20.30 -14.49
N GLN A 370 -16.87 -20.97 -13.36
CA GLN A 370 -15.67 -21.75 -13.03
C GLN A 370 -15.96 -23.25 -13.02
N MET A 371 -14.95 -24.05 -13.37
CA MET A 371 -15.02 -25.49 -13.15
C MET A 371 -15.02 -25.80 -11.65
N PRO A 372 -15.57 -26.95 -11.21
CA PRO A 372 -15.63 -27.28 -9.79
C PRO A 372 -14.27 -27.30 -9.08
N GLU A 373 -13.21 -27.66 -9.80
CA GLU A 373 -11.83 -27.65 -9.27
C GLU A 373 -11.33 -26.22 -9.02
N ASP A 374 -11.58 -25.28 -9.95
CA ASP A 374 -11.17 -23.88 -9.79
C ASP A 374 -11.94 -23.17 -8.66
N GLN A 375 -13.18 -23.58 -8.38
CA GLN A 375 -13.98 -23.03 -7.29
C GLN A 375 -13.39 -23.36 -5.90
N GLU A 376 -12.60 -24.43 -5.78
CA GLU A 376 -11.90 -24.77 -4.54
C GLU A 376 -10.72 -23.81 -4.27
N ASP A 377 -10.13 -23.23 -5.33
CA ASP A 377 -8.99 -22.31 -5.24
C ASP A 377 -9.41 -20.86 -4.94
N GLY A 378 -10.63 -20.48 -5.29
CA GLY A 378 -11.19 -19.16 -4.99
C GLY A 378 -12.22 -18.66 -5.99
N PRO A 379 -12.79 -17.47 -5.76
CA PRO A 379 -13.74 -16.85 -6.69
C PRO A 379 -13.05 -16.46 -8.01
N PRO A 380 -13.80 -16.31 -9.12
CA PRO A 380 -13.21 -16.05 -10.44
C PRO A 380 -12.49 -14.70 -10.53
N GLU A 381 -12.92 -13.73 -9.73
CA GLU A 381 -12.27 -12.43 -9.62
C GLU A 381 -10.93 -12.45 -8.87
N LEU A 382 -10.56 -13.52 -8.16
CA LEU A 382 -9.24 -13.64 -7.54
C LEU A 382 -8.19 -13.95 -8.62
N LEU A 383 -7.44 -12.92 -9.03
CA LEU A 383 -6.48 -13.03 -10.12
C LEU A 383 -5.13 -13.57 -9.66
N PHE A 384 -4.63 -13.10 -8.51
CA PHE A 384 -3.30 -13.45 -8.03
C PHE A 384 -3.20 -13.35 -6.52
N MET A 385 -2.39 -14.22 -5.91
CA MET A 385 -2.07 -14.19 -4.49
C MET A 385 -0.56 -14.18 -4.26
N HIS A 386 -0.07 -13.14 -3.61
CA HIS A 386 1.30 -13.03 -3.14
C HIS A 386 1.44 -13.61 -1.72
N GLY A 387 2.22 -14.68 -1.60
CA GLY A 387 2.52 -15.37 -0.33
C GLY A 387 3.98 -15.24 0.11
N GLY A 388 4.66 -14.16 -0.26
CA GLY A 388 6.08 -13.98 0.03
C GLY A 388 6.39 -13.49 1.45
N HIS A 389 5.40 -12.99 2.19
CA HIS A 389 5.57 -12.48 3.55
C HIS A 389 5.31 -13.56 4.60
N THR A 390 6.08 -13.52 5.68
CA THR A 390 6.01 -14.45 6.80
C THR A 390 5.37 -13.85 8.06
N ASN A 391 4.96 -12.59 8.01
CA ASN A 391 4.33 -11.87 9.09
C ASN A 391 3.24 -10.92 8.54
N HIS A 392 2.49 -10.28 9.42
CA HIS A 392 1.42 -9.35 9.10
C HIS A 392 1.90 -8.25 8.15
N LEU A 393 1.06 -7.92 7.18
CA LEU A 393 1.37 -6.91 6.20
C LEU A 393 1.15 -5.51 6.79
N ALA A 394 2.15 -4.65 6.65
CA ALA A 394 2.10 -3.26 7.12
C ALA A 394 1.57 -2.29 6.06
N ASP A 395 2.11 -2.31 4.83
CA ASP A 395 1.63 -1.47 3.71
C ASP A 395 2.10 -2.07 2.38
N PHE A 396 1.40 -1.75 1.29
CA PHE A 396 1.88 -2.02 -0.07
C PHE A 396 1.50 -0.91 -1.03
N THR A 397 2.19 -0.84 -2.17
CA THR A 397 2.02 0.23 -3.15
C THR A 397 2.37 -0.23 -4.57
N TRP A 398 1.51 0.13 -5.52
CA TRP A 398 1.75 -0.03 -6.95
C TRP A 398 2.78 0.96 -7.47
N ASN A 399 3.66 0.51 -8.35
CA ASN A 399 4.51 1.41 -9.12
C ASN A 399 3.67 2.10 -10.20
N LEU A 400 3.83 3.42 -10.34
CA LEU A 400 3.08 4.20 -11.32
C LEU A 400 3.61 4.06 -12.75
N ASN A 401 4.87 3.64 -12.89
CA ASN A 401 5.61 3.66 -14.15
C ASN A 401 5.66 2.27 -14.79
N ASP A 402 5.97 1.24 -14.00
CA ASP A 402 6.03 -0.16 -14.43
C ASP A 402 4.75 -0.91 -13.97
N PRO A 403 3.86 -1.32 -14.89
CA PRO A 403 2.66 -2.08 -14.54
C PRO A 403 3.01 -3.35 -13.75
N TRP A 404 2.12 -3.76 -12.84
CA TRP A 404 2.26 -4.99 -12.06
C TRP A 404 3.47 -5.08 -11.12
N LEU A 405 4.29 -4.02 -11.05
CA LEU A 405 5.37 -3.89 -10.08
C LEU A 405 4.85 -3.32 -8.76
N VAL A 406 5.14 -4.01 -7.67
CA VAL A 406 4.68 -3.68 -6.32
C VAL A 406 5.85 -3.59 -5.35
N CYS A 407 5.74 -2.67 -4.39
CA CYS A 407 6.53 -2.68 -3.17
C CYS A 407 5.59 -3.00 -2.01
N SER A 408 6.01 -3.90 -1.12
CA SER A 408 5.24 -4.33 0.04
C SER A 408 6.15 -4.55 1.24
N ALA A 409 5.64 -4.29 2.44
CA ALA A 409 6.40 -4.46 3.68
C ALA A 409 5.57 -5.20 4.73
N ALA A 410 6.24 -6.01 5.52
CA ALA A 410 5.69 -6.72 6.67
C ALA A 410 6.37 -6.29 7.98
N GLU A 411 5.77 -6.68 9.10
CA GLU A 411 6.21 -6.30 10.45
C GLU A 411 7.53 -6.96 10.89
N ASP A 412 7.98 -8.02 10.20
CA ASP A 412 9.23 -8.74 10.44
C ASP A 412 10.45 -8.13 9.72
N ASN A 413 10.40 -6.82 9.44
CA ASN A 413 11.39 -6.03 8.71
C ASN A 413 11.54 -6.40 7.22
N LEU A 414 10.72 -7.32 6.71
CA LEU A 414 10.83 -7.74 5.32
C LEU A 414 10.16 -6.74 4.39
N LEU A 415 10.95 -6.18 3.48
CA LEU A 415 10.46 -5.41 2.33
C LEU A 415 10.65 -6.24 1.06
N GLN A 416 9.59 -6.38 0.28
CA GLN A 416 9.63 -7.06 -1.01
C GLN A 416 9.23 -6.12 -2.14
N ILE A 417 10.02 -6.16 -3.21
CA ILE A 417 9.71 -5.54 -4.49
C ILE A 417 9.54 -6.65 -5.50
N TRP A 418 8.36 -6.77 -6.08
CA TRP A 418 8.03 -7.91 -6.94
C TRP A 418 7.12 -7.51 -8.09
N LYS A 419 7.21 -8.26 -9.18
CA LYS A 419 6.40 -8.10 -10.39
C LYS A 419 5.78 -9.43 -10.73
N VAL A 420 4.46 -9.45 -10.89
CA VAL A 420 3.71 -10.65 -11.32
C VAL A 420 4.20 -11.08 -12.69
N ALA A 421 4.23 -12.38 -12.95
CA ALA A 421 4.60 -12.91 -14.25
C ALA A 421 3.63 -12.42 -15.34
N ASP A 422 4.17 -11.95 -16.47
CA ASP A 422 3.37 -11.55 -17.65
C ASP A 422 2.49 -12.71 -18.16
N SER A 423 2.81 -13.97 -17.89
CA SER A 423 1.95 -15.12 -18.23
C SER A 423 0.64 -15.19 -17.43
N ILE A 424 0.52 -14.43 -16.33
CA ILE A 424 -0.68 -14.38 -15.48
C ILE A 424 -1.50 -13.13 -15.79
N VAL A 425 -0.83 -12.01 -16.07
CA VAL A 425 -1.45 -10.68 -16.15
C VAL A 425 -1.30 -9.98 -17.51
N GLY A 426 -0.54 -10.57 -18.43
CA GLY A 426 -0.41 -10.09 -19.79
C GLY A 426 -1.71 -10.23 -20.55
N GLN A 427 -2.04 -9.23 -21.36
CA GLN A 427 -3.14 -9.36 -22.31
C GLN A 427 -2.69 -10.32 -23.42
N ASP A 428 -3.49 -11.33 -23.73
CA ASP A 428 -3.25 -12.17 -24.90
C ASP A 428 -3.23 -11.27 -26.15
N ASP A 429 -2.09 -11.19 -26.84
CA ASP A 429 -1.94 -10.45 -28.11
C ASP A 429 -2.95 -10.92 -29.21
N GLN A 430 -3.74 -11.97 -28.95
CA GLN A 430 -4.81 -12.47 -29.81
C GLN A 430 -6.10 -11.63 -29.74
N ASP A 431 -6.26 -10.77 -28.72
CA ASP A 431 -7.45 -9.92 -28.54
C ASP A 431 -7.25 -8.48 -29.05
N MET A 432 -6.10 -8.14 -29.63
CA MET A 432 -5.97 -6.86 -30.36
C MET A 432 -6.82 -6.90 -31.63
N PRO A 433 -7.78 -5.96 -31.81
CA PRO A 433 -8.48 -5.82 -33.06
C PRO A 433 -7.47 -5.66 -34.20
N LEU A 434 -7.61 -6.47 -35.26
CA LEU A 434 -6.79 -6.45 -36.47
C LEU A 434 -6.61 -5.04 -37.10
N ASP A 435 -7.47 -4.09 -36.72
CA ASP A 435 -7.44 -2.70 -37.17
C ASP A 435 -6.26 -1.88 -36.62
N GLU A 436 -5.59 -2.33 -35.53
CA GLU A 436 -4.41 -1.65 -34.96
C GLU A 436 -3.06 -2.28 -35.39
N MET A 437 -3.07 -3.48 -35.99
CA MET A 437 -1.85 -4.15 -36.47
C MET A 437 -1.38 -3.66 -37.85
N GLY A 438 -1.97 -2.59 -38.39
CA GLY A 438 -1.85 -2.19 -39.79
C GLY A 438 -1.56 -0.73 -40.05
N GLN A 439 -0.72 -0.06 -39.25
CA GLN A 439 -0.12 1.23 -39.64
C GLN A 439 1.33 1.32 -39.14
N ASP A 440 2.22 0.58 -39.79
CA ASP A 440 3.55 1.07 -40.14
C ASP A 440 4.15 0.13 -41.20
N SER A 441 4.18 0.63 -42.43
CA SER A 441 4.80 0.01 -43.61
C SER A 441 6.16 0.63 -43.89
#